data_AF-A0A7C3GIS6-F1
#
_entry.id   AF-A0A7C3GIS6-F1
#
_cell.length_a   1.000
_cell.length_b   1.000
_cell.length_c   1.000
_cell.angle_alpha   90.00
_cell.angle_beta   90.00
_cell.angle_gamma   90.00
#
_symmetry.space_group_name_H-M   'P 1'
#
loop_
_entity.id
_entity.type
_entity.pdbx_description
1 polymer ?
#
loop_
_entity_poly.entity_id
_entity_poly.type
_entity_poly.pdbx_seq_one_letter_code
_entity_poly.pdbx_strand_id
1 'polypeptide(L)'
;MKKIIQNLLVLFIFLNPINAQAKLYIEGSSKFIRKVNSNLYEAGKSSKYLMKIIEELKKSKQKIKIIPITNDKSTWHRSGKKSRSHTEAIDDKKYGAERSIPTDSIIYINKNRISKNNKTYKSGTLIHELIHALDLANGNYNGDYIVREKRAVFFQNIWRDKQSKKLRSSYHGRFETKEYQNMKAKNKIDKFVTYYFTHSDIP
;
A
#
# COMPACT_ATOMS: atom_id res chain seq x y z
N MET A 1 33.07 64.58 -8.60
CA MET A 1 32.96 63.83 -7.31
C MET A 1 31.74 62.92 -7.38
N LYS A 2 31.95 61.65 -7.00
CA LYS A 2 31.13 60.46 -7.28
C LYS A 2 29.70 60.53 -6.72
N LYS A 3 28.69 60.21 -7.55
CA LYS A 3 27.38 59.68 -7.10
C LYS A 3 27.31 58.21 -7.52
N ILE A 4 27.54 57.31 -6.57
CA ILE A 4 27.29 55.88 -6.72
C ILE A 4 25.82 55.67 -6.36
N ILE A 5 25.00 55.36 -7.35
CA ILE A 5 23.61 54.94 -7.14
C ILE A 5 23.65 53.49 -6.63
N GLN A 6 23.27 53.29 -5.38
CA GLN A 6 23.06 51.98 -4.78
C GLN A 6 21.85 51.32 -5.45
N ASN A 7 22.11 50.32 -6.30
CA ASN A 7 21.09 49.35 -6.70
C ASN A 7 20.83 48.41 -5.53
N LEU A 8 19.73 48.64 -4.80
CA LEU A 8 19.20 47.68 -3.83
C LEU A 8 18.43 46.59 -4.59
N LEU A 9 19.14 45.54 -5.01
CA LEU A 9 18.50 44.32 -5.50
C LEU A 9 18.03 43.51 -4.29
N VAL A 10 16.78 43.71 -3.86
CA VAL A 10 16.15 42.86 -2.84
C VAL A 10 15.84 41.51 -3.48
N LEU A 11 16.77 40.57 -3.30
CA LEU A 11 16.60 39.17 -3.69
C LEU A 11 15.66 38.50 -2.68
N PHE A 12 14.34 38.53 -2.94
CA PHE A 12 13.39 37.64 -2.26
C PHE A 12 13.64 36.21 -2.75
N ILE A 13 14.51 35.49 -2.04
CA ILE A 13 14.59 34.03 -2.17
C ILE A 13 13.29 33.50 -1.55
N PHE A 14 12.31 33.19 -2.41
CA PHE A 14 11.24 32.26 -2.06
C PHE A 14 11.90 30.91 -1.77
N LEU A 15 12.24 30.68 -0.51
CA LEU A 15 12.39 29.35 0.05
C LEU A 15 11.02 28.69 -0.06
N ASN A 16 10.73 28.10 -1.22
CA ASN A 16 9.73 27.06 -1.28
C ASN A 16 10.17 26.01 -0.26
N PRO A 17 9.42 25.76 0.84
CA PRO A 17 9.65 24.53 1.56
C PRO A 17 9.39 23.45 0.52
N ILE A 18 10.44 22.73 0.14
CA ILE A 18 10.29 21.45 -0.55
C ILE A 18 9.47 20.64 0.44
N ASN A 19 8.15 20.66 0.24
CA ASN A 19 7.22 19.80 0.95
C ASN A 19 7.78 18.41 0.72
N ALA A 20 8.47 17.87 1.73
CA ALA A 20 8.91 16.50 1.75
C ALA A 20 7.65 15.64 1.86
N GLN A 21 6.89 15.57 0.77
CA GLN A 21 5.82 14.61 0.58
C GLN A 21 6.50 13.25 0.71
N ALA A 22 6.21 12.53 1.78
CA ALA A 22 6.70 11.18 1.96
C ALA A 22 6.22 10.35 0.76
N LYS A 23 7.20 9.81 0.03
CA LYS A 23 7.00 9.10 -1.22
C LYS A 23 6.80 7.62 -0.90
N LEU A 24 5.97 6.93 -1.66
CA LEU A 24 6.07 5.47 -1.76
C LEU A 24 7.47 5.14 -2.33
N TYR A 25 8.39 4.67 -1.50
CA TYR A 25 9.76 4.36 -1.89
C TYR A 25 9.84 2.92 -2.38
N ILE A 26 10.50 2.69 -3.52
CA ILE A 26 10.72 1.34 -4.05
C ILE A 26 12.22 1.13 -4.11
N GLU A 27 12.73 0.19 -3.31
CA GLU A 27 14.15 -0.10 -3.18
C GLU A 27 14.46 -1.48 -3.80
N GLY A 28 15.68 -1.63 -4.34
CA GLY A 28 16.14 -2.86 -4.98
C GLY A 28 16.69 -2.61 -6.38
N SER A 29 16.84 -3.68 -7.17
CA SER A 29 17.39 -3.55 -8.52
C SER A 29 16.47 -2.78 -9.47
N SER A 30 17.01 -2.17 -10.53
CA SER A 30 16.22 -1.46 -11.54
C SER A 30 15.15 -2.35 -12.19
N LYS A 31 15.43 -3.66 -12.34
CA LYS A 31 14.45 -4.65 -12.80
C LYS A 31 13.30 -4.82 -11.83
N PHE A 32 13.57 -4.82 -10.52
CA PHE A 32 12.53 -4.90 -9.49
C PHE A 32 11.67 -3.63 -9.47
N ILE A 33 12.31 -2.46 -9.44
CA ILE A 33 11.62 -1.16 -9.42
C ILE A 33 10.66 -1.03 -10.62
N ARG A 34 11.12 -1.35 -11.83
CA ARG A 34 10.26 -1.36 -13.03
C ARG A 34 9.06 -2.30 -12.89
N LYS A 35 9.23 -3.49 -12.31
CA LYS A 35 8.13 -4.45 -12.11
C LYS A 35 7.11 -3.93 -11.11
N VAL A 36 7.55 -3.35 -10.00
CA VAL A 36 6.64 -2.74 -9.00
C VAL A 36 5.88 -1.59 -9.66
N ASN A 37 6.58 -0.63 -10.29
CA ASN A 37 5.94 0.50 -10.96
C ASN A 37 4.96 0.07 -12.06
N SER A 38 5.30 -0.94 -12.86
CA SER A 38 4.38 -1.48 -13.87
C SER A 38 3.12 -2.11 -13.25
N ASN A 39 3.26 -2.82 -12.12
CA ASN A 39 2.14 -3.41 -11.39
C ASN A 39 1.22 -2.31 -10.80
N LEU A 40 1.80 -1.29 -10.16
CA LEU A 40 1.06 -0.14 -9.62
C LEU A 40 0.33 0.63 -10.74
N TYR A 41 1.00 0.90 -11.86
CA TYR A 41 0.40 1.57 -13.01
C TYR A 41 -0.80 0.79 -13.57
N GLU A 42 -0.64 -0.53 -13.76
CA GLU A 42 -1.73 -1.38 -14.25
C GLU A 42 -2.89 -1.44 -13.26
N ALA A 43 -2.60 -1.57 -11.96
CA ALA A 43 -3.61 -1.55 -10.90
C ALA A 43 -4.42 -0.24 -10.95
N GLY A 44 -3.75 0.91 -10.97
CA GLY A 44 -4.40 2.21 -11.07
C GLY A 44 -5.25 2.35 -12.34
N LYS A 45 -4.74 1.94 -13.51
CA LYS A 45 -5.49 1.96 -14.76
C LYS A 45 -6.73 1.05 -14.74
N SER A 46 -6.65 -0.07 -14.02
CA SER A 46 -7.72 -1.08 -14.01
C SER A 46 -8.93 -0.72 -13.13
N SER A 47 -8.74 0.15 -12.12
CA SER A 47 -9.78 0.45 -11.14
C SER A 47 -9.50 1.77 -10.43
N LYS A 48 -10.51 2.66 -10.40
CA LYS A 48 -10.49 3.91 -9.61
C LYS A 48 -10.18 3.68 -8.12
N TYR A 49 -10.61 2.54 -7.57
CA TYR A 49 -10.38 2.21 -6.16
C TYR A 49 -8.91 1.86 -5.88
N LEU A 50 -8.28 1.11 -6.80
CA LEU A 50 -6.86 0.77 -6.69
C LEU A 50 -5.99 2.01 -6.94
N MET A 51 -6.41 2.88 -7.88
CA MET A 51 -5.76 4.18 -8.09
C MET A 51 -5.78 4.99 -6.80
N LYS A 52 -6.95 5.12 -6.16
CA LYS A 52 -7.10 5.87 -4.90
C LYS A 52 -6.15 5.37 -3.82
N ILE A 53 -6.02 4.05 -3.61
CA ILE A 53 -5.05 3.49 -2.64
C ILE A 53 -3.62 3.94 -2.95
N ILE A 54 -3.22 3.84 -4.22
CA ILE A 54 -1.86 4.20 -4.66
C ILE A 54 -1.62 5.69 -4.45
N GLU A 55 -2.61 6.53 -4.72
CA GLU A 55 -2.53 7.98 -4.51
C GLU A 55 -2.46 8.35 -3.02
N GLU A 56 -3.27 7.73 -2.17
CA GLU A 56 -3.22 7.95 -0.71
C GLU A 56 -1.85 7.55 -0.15
N LEU A 57 -1.30 6.40 -0.55
CA LEU A 57 0.05 5.98 -0.14
C LEU A 57 1.14 6.94 -0.62
N LYS A 58 0.99 7.53 -1.82
CA LYS A 58 1.94 8.52 -2.34
C LYS A 58 1.83 9.89 -1.67
N LYS A 59 0.68 10.21 -1.09
CA LYS A 59 0.39 11.47 -0.38
C LYS A 59 0.59 11.36 1.13
N SER A 60 0.74 10.13 1.65
CA SER A 60 0.91 9.88 3.07
C SER A 60 2.10 10.66 3.63
N LYS A 61 1.99 11.06 4.91
CA LYS A 61 3.12 11.63 5.65
C LYS A 61 4.10 10.54 6.12
N GLN A 62 3.65 9.28 6.17
CA GLN A 62 4.47 8.16 6.61
C GLN A 62 5.31 7.59 5.47
N LYS A 63 6.51 7.15 5.83
CA LYS A 63 7.45 6.51 4.92
C LYS A 63 7.01 5.07 4.69
N ILE A 64 6.56 4.78 3.47
CA ILE A 64 6.25 3.42 3.02
C ILE A 64 7.32 2.97 2.04
N LYS A 65 7.98 1.85 2.34
CA LYS A 65 8.98 1.22 1.47
C LYS A 65 8.44 -0.06 0.84
N ILE A 66 8.78 -0.33 -0.41
CA ILE A 66 8.58 -1.63 -1.07
C ILE A 66 9.95 -2.19 -1.41
N ILE A 67 10.27 -3.36 -0.83
CA ILE A 67 11.59 -4.00 -0.92
C ILE A 67 11.41 -5.45 -1.38
N PRO A 68 12.31 -6.01 -2.22
CA PRO A 68 12.25 -7.43 -2.54
C PRO A 68 12.58 -8.29 -1.32
N ILE A 69 11.89 -9.42 -1.17
CA ILE A 69 12.44 -10.52 -0.34
C ILE A 69 13.73 -11.03 -0.98
N THR A 70 14.77 -11.19 -0.17
CA THR A 70 16.09 -11.68 -0.58
C THR A 70 16.50 -12.91 0.24
N ASN A 71 17.75 -13.37 0.07
CA ASN A 71 18.32 -14.44 0.89
C ASN A 71 18.71 -13.95 2.29
N ASP A 72 18.75 -12.64 2.53
CA ASP A 72 18.90 -12.08 3.86
C ASP A 72 17.64 -12.37 4.70
N LYS A 73 17.85 -12.98 5.87
CA LYS A 73 16.81 -13.33 6.83
C LYS A 73 16.04 -12.12 7.36
N SER A 74 16.67 -10.94 7.36
CA SER A 74 16.02 -9.67 7.75
C SER A 74 14.81 -9.32 6.86
N THR A 75 14.71 -9.93 5.68
CA THR A 75 13.62 -9.70 4.72
C THR A 75 12.54 -10.79 4.74
N TRP A 76 12.64 -11.76 5.65
CA TRP A 76 11.73 -12.89 5.73
C TRP A 76 10.61 -12.61 6.73
N HIS A 77 9.42 -13.12 6.42
CA HIS A 77 8.31 -13.04 7.36
C HIS A 77 8.70 -13.68 8.70
N ARG A 78 8.30 -13.07 9.82
CA ARG A 78 8.56 -13.51 11.22
C ARG A 78 8.41 -15.01 11.51
N SER A 79 7.62 -15.72 10.72
CA SER A 79 7.49 -17.19 10.80
C SER A 79 8.62 -17.96 10.08
N GLY A 80 9.72 -17.31 9.67
CA GLY A 80 10.82 -17.89 8.89
C GLY A 80 10.52 -18.19 7.41
N LYS A 81 9.38 -17.76 6.87
CA LYS A 81 8.96 -18.11 5.50
C LYS A 81 9.63 -17.21 4.45
N LYS A 82 10.68 -17.72 3.80
CA LYS A 82 11.53 -17.04 2.79
C LYS A 82 10.81 -16.54 1.52
N SER A 83 9.56 -16.93 1.29
CA SER A 83 8.83 -16.61 0.06
C SER A 83 7.50 -15.89 0.30
N ARG A 84 7.14 -15.67 1.58
CA ARG A 84 5.88 -15.06 1.98
C ARG A 84 6.03 -13.54 1.97
N SER A 85 5.33 -12.89 1.04
CA SER A 85 5.16 -11.44 1.11
C SER A 85 4.44 -11.03 2.39
N HIS A 86 4.81 -9.87 2.92
CA HIS A 86 4.28 -9.34 4.16
C HIS A 86 4.59 -7.85 4.28
N THR A 87 3.87 -7.18 5.18
CA THR A 87 4.06 -5.78 5.54
C THR A 87 4.37 -5.69 7.02
N GLU A 88 5.39 -4.91 7.38
CA GLU A 88 5.83 -4.69 8.76
C GLU A 88 5.84 -3.20 9.06
N ALA A 89 5.48 -2.84 10.29
CA ALA A 89 5.65 -1.49 10.80
C ALA A 89 7.11 -1.26 11.23
N ILE A 90 7.60 -0.02 11.12
CA ILE A 90 8.96 0.36 11.55
C ILE A 90 8.91 0.91 13.00
N ASP A 91 8.32 0.14 13.91
CA ASP A 91 8.34 0.40 15.36
C ASP A 91 7.99 -0.88 16.13
N ASP A 92 8.14 -0.83 17.46
CA ASP A 92 7.90 -1.98 18.34
C ASP A 92 6.47 -2.05 18.91
N LYS A 93 5.55 -1.23 18.37
CA LYS A 93 4.18 -1.15 18.89
C LYS A 93 3.41 -2.45 18.71
N LYS A 94 2.61 -2.83 19.70
CA LYS A 94 1.75 -4.02 19.62
C LYS A 94 0.53 -3.75 18.72
N TYR A 95 -0.13 -4.80 18.26
CA TYR A 95 -1.39 -4.65 17.52
C TYR A 95 -2.50 -4.09 18.42
N GLY A 96 -3.48 -3.38 17.85
CA GLY A 96 -4.62 -2.84 18.59
C GLY A 96 -4.50 -1.34 18.86
N ALA A 97 -4.75 -0.91 20.10
CA ALA A 97 -4.84 0.52 20.44
C ALA A 97 -3.60 1.34 20.04
N GLU A 98 -2.40 0.77 20.17
CA GLU A 98 -1.14 1.42 19.77
C GLU A 98 -1.04 1.66 18.26
N ARG A 99 -1.87 0.98 17.45
CA ARG A 99 -1.94 1.11 15.98
C ARG A 99 -3.02 2.08 15.50
N SER A 100 -3.65 2.81 16.43
CA SER A 100 -4.46 4.00 16.13
C SER A 100 -3.61 5.20 15.67
N ILE A 101 -2.28 5.10 15.77
CA ILE A 101 -1.34 6.15 15.40
C ILE A 101 -0.71 5.81 14.04
N PRO A 102 -0.73 6.73 13.06
CA PRO A 102 0.03 6.63 11.82
C PRO A 102 1.46 6.16 12.02
N THR A 103 1.90 5.14 11.26
CA THR A 103 3.23 4.53 11.39
C THR A 103 3.88 4.24 10.03
N ASP A 104 5.19 4.43 9.95
CA ASP A 104 6.04 3.99 8.82
C ASP A 104 5.96 2.47 8.61
N SER A 105 6.15 2.02 7.37
CA SER A 105 6.07 0.59 7.05
C SER A 105 6.97 0.14 5.91
N ILE A 106 7.29 -1.16 5.91
CA ILE A 106 8.02 -1.85 4.84
C ILE A 106 7.14 -2.98 4.31
N ILE A 107 6.94 -2.99 3.01
CA ILE A 107 6.36 -4.09 2.25
C ILE A 107 7.51 -4.93 1.69
N TYR A 108 7.66 -6.14 2.22
CA TYR A 108 8.54 -7.15 1.65
C TYR A 108 7.76 -7.98 0.63
N ILE A 109 8.12 -7.86 -0.65
CA ILE A 109 7.39 -8.51 -1.75
C ILE A 109 8.23 -9.57 -2.45
N ASN A 110 7.68 -10.77 -2.57
CA ASN A 110 8.28 -11.80 -3.42
C ASN A 110 8.23 -11.36 -4.90
N LYS A 111 9.39 -11.37 -5.58
CA LYS A 111 9.55 -10.92 -6.98
C LYS A 111 8.62 -11.62 -7.97
N ASN A 112 8.20 -12.86 -7.68
CA ASN A 112 7.25 -13.60 -8.51
C ASN A 112 5.83 -13.02 -8.48
N ARG A 113 5.44 -12.37 -7.37
CA ARG A 113 4.10 -11.79 -7.16
C ARG A 113 3.88 -10.49 -7.94
N ILE A 114 4.95 -9.90 -8.46
CA ILE A 114 4.94 -8.66 -9.26
C ILE A 114 5.41 -8.88 -10.70
N SER A 115 5.65 -10.13 -11.10
CA SER A 115 6.13 -10.46 -12.44
C SER A 115 4.96 -10.95 -13.30
N LYS A 116 4.53 -10.18 -14.31
CA LYS A 116 3.37 -10.49 -15.17
C LYS A 116 3.32 -11.92 -15.70
N ASN A 117 4.49 -12.45 -16.08
CA ASN A 117 4.60 -13.80 -16.65
C ASN A 117 4.48 -14.92 -15.62
N ASN A 118 4.35 -14.60 -14.33
CA ASN A 118 4.21 -15.59 -13.27
C ASN A 118 2.74 -15.81 -12.93
N LYS A 119 2.32 -17.08 -12.78
CA LYS A 119 0.94 -17.47 -12.41
C LYS A 119 0.41 -16.79 -11.13
N THR A 120 1.31 -16.34 -10.26
CA THR A 120 0.97 -15.68 -9.00
C THR A 120 0.78 -14.16 -9.10
N TYR A 121 1.09 -13.53 -10.24
CA TYR A 121 0.88 -12.08 -10.46
C TYR A 121 -0.58 -11.66 -10.23
N LYS A 122 -1.49 -12.35 -10.93
CA LYS A 122 -2.93 -12.13 -10.83
C LYS A 122 -3.51 -12.49 -9.46
N SER A 123 -2.70 -13.02 -8.53
CA SER A 123 -3.17 -13.29 -7.17
C SER A 123 -3.45 -12.02 -6.37
N GLY A 124 -2.83 -10.89 -6.74
CA GLY A 124 -3.03 -9.59 -6.10
C GLY A 124 -2.31 -9.46 -4.75
N THR A 125 -1.17 -10.10 -4.58
CA THR A 125 -0.41 -10.01 -3.32
C THR A 125 0.10 -8.59 -3.07
N LEU A 126 0.61 -7.88 -4.08
CA LEU A 126 1.05 -6.48 -3.88
C LEU A 126 -0.11 -5.61 -3.40
N ILE A 127 -1.29 -5.73 -4.01
CA ILE A 127 -2.48 -4.99 -3.59
C ILE A 127 -2.87 -5.28 -2.15
N HIS A 128 -2.79 -6.55 -1.73
CA HIS A 128 -3.04 -6.94 -0.35
C HIS A 128 -2.08 -6.25 0.63
N GLU A 129 -0.78 -6.26 0.33
CA GLU A 129 0.22 -5.60 1.18
C GLU A 129 0.07 -4.08 1.20
N LEU A 130 -0.32 -3.45 0.09
CA LEU A 130 -0.58 -2.01 0.04
C LEU A 130 -1.71 -1.58 1.00
N ILE A 131 -2.72 -2.44 1.23
CA ILE A 131 -3.77 -2.14 2.22
C ILE A 131 -3.22 -2.16 3.63
N HIS A 132 -2.38 -3.14 3.98
CA HIS A 132 -1.73 -3.16 5.29
C HIS A 132 -0.87 -1.92 5.51
N ALA A 133 -0.11 -1.50 4.50
CA ALA A 133 0.68 -0.28 4.57
C ALA A 133 -0.19 0.98 4.69
N LEU A 134 -1.32 1.04 3.97
CA LEU A 134 -2.25 2.16 4.03
C LEU A 134 -2.90 2.26 5.42
N ASP A 135 -3.34 1.12 5.96
CA ASP A 135 -3.95 1.05 7.28
C ASP A 135 -2.94 1.45 8.37
N LEU A 136 -1.67 1.03 8.27
CA LEU A 136 -0.60 1.51 9.16
C LEU A 136 -0.36 3.02 9.01
N ALA A 137 -0.26 3.50 7.77
CA ALA A 137 0.02 4.89 7.48
C ALA A 137 -1.07 5.85 7.96
N ASN A 138 -2.32 5.37 8.06
CA ASN A 138 -3.46 6.16 8.51
C ASN A 138 -3.82 5.95 9.99
N GLY A 139 -3.15 5.05 10.70
CA GLY A 139 -3.56 4.67 12.06
C GLY A 139 -4.87 3.89 12.09
N ASN A 140 -5.21 3.21 10.99
CA ASN A 140 -6.41 2.37 10.85
C ASN A 140 -6.09 0.88 10.92
N TYR A 141 -4.90 0.51 11.39
CA TYR A 141 -4.45 -0.88 11.43
C TYR A 141 -5.10 -1.62 12.62
N ASN A 142 -6.26 -2.25 12.34
CA ASN A 142 -7.13 -2.86 13.34
C ASN A 142 -6.40 -3.92 14.20
N GLY A 143 -6.72 -4.03 15.49
CA GLY A 143 -6.17 -5.10 16.36
C GLY A 143 -6.67 -6.50 16.01
N ASP A 144 -7.88 -6.62 15.48
CA ASP A 144 -8.46 -7.87 15.02
C ASP A 144 -7.87 -8.31 13.68
N TYR A 145 -7.21 -9.47 13.72
CA TYR A 145 -6.61 -10.10 12.55
C TYR A 145 -7.61 -10.39 11.43
N ILE A 146 -8.82 -10.84 11.77
CA ILE A 146 -9.85 -11.20 10.79
C ILE A 146 -10.26 -9.96 10.00
N VAL A 147 -10.48 -8.85 10.71
CA VAL A 147 -10.84 -7.56 10.10
C VAL A 147 -9.75 -7.07 9.15
N ARG A 148 -8.49 -7.04 9.59
CA ARG A 148 -7.36 -6.60 8.75
C ARG A 148 -7.25 -7.38 7.45
N GLU A 149 -7.35 -8.70 7.55
CA GLU A 149 -7.18 -9.57 6.39
C GLU A 149 -8.38 -9.50 5.44
N LYS A 150 -9.60 -9.37 5.95
CA LYS A 150 -10.80 -9.15 5.13
C LYS A 150 -10.74 -7.83 4.36
N ARG A 151 -10.28 -6.74 5.00
CA ARG A 151 -10.01 -5.46 4.33
C ARG A 151 -9.03 -5.62 3.18
N ALA A 152 -7.88 -6.24 3.44
CA ALA A 152 -6.87 -6.47 2.42
C ALA A 152 -7.35 -7.41 1.30
N VAL A 153 -8.14 -8.44 1.62
CA VAL A 153 -8.73 -9.35 0.63
C VAL A 153 -9.82 -8.67 -0.21
N PHE A 154 -10.59 -7.73 0.33
CA PHE A 154 -11.58 -6.98 -0.45
C PHE A 154 -10.94 -6.28 -1.66
N PHE A 155 -9.87 -5.52 -1.43
CA PHE A 155 -9.15 -4.83 -2.52
C PHE A 155 -8.33 -5.79 -3.38
N GLN A 156 -7.80 -6.85 -2.79
CA GLN A 156 -7.21 -7.94 -3.57
C GLN A 156 -8.24 -8.55 -4.55
N ASN A 157 -9.51 -8.70 -4.14
CA ASN A 157 -10.57 -9.20 -5.01
C ASN A 157 -10.95 -8.20 -6.12
N ILE A 158 -10.89 -6.89 -5.87
CA ILE A 158 -11.00 -5.88 -6.96
C ILE A 158 -9.94 -6.14 -8.04
N TRP A 159 -8.68 -6.33 -7.64
CA TRP A 159 -7.62 -6.66 -8.60
C TRP A 159 -7.87 -7.99 -9.33
N ARG A 160 -8.24 -9.03 -8.58
CA ARG A 160 -8.51 -10.36 -9.18
C ARG A 160 -9.64 -10.30 -10.19
N ASP A 161 -10.70 -9.56 -9.89
CA ASP A 161 -11.83 -9.33 -10.80
C ASP A 161 -11.37 -8.69 -12.11
N LYS A 162 -10.57 -7.62 -12.03
CA LYS A 162 -10.01 -6.94 -13.21
C LYS A 162 -9.04 -7.80 -14.02
N GLN A 163 -8.49 -8.85 -13.41
CA GLN A 163 -7.56 -9.78 -14.04
C GLN A 163 -8.22 -11.09 -14.48
N SER A 164 -9.56 -11.17 -14.41
CA SER A 164 -10.36 -12.38 -14.66
C SER A 164 -9.87 -13.59 -13.86
N LYS A 165 -9.44 -13.37 -12.62
CA LYS A 165 -8.97 -14.40 -11.70
C LYS A 165 -10.07 -14.75 -10.72
N LYS A 166 -10.29 -16.06 -10.47
CA LYS A 166 -11.23 -16.57 -9.46
C LYS A 166 -11.14 -15.75 -8.17
N LEU A 167 -12.25 -15.17 -7.71
CA LEU A 167 -12.26 -14.36 -6.49
C LEU A 167 -11.98 -15.23 -5.26
N ARG A 168 -11.36 -14.66 -4.22
CA ARG A 168 -11.19 -15.33 -2.94
C ARG A 168 -12.51 -15.29 -2.16
N SER A 169 -12.95 -16.44 -1.70
CA SER A 169 -14.08 -16.59 -0.79
C SER A 169 -13.67 -16.94 0.64
N SER A 170 -12.39 -17.27 0.85
CA SER A 170 -11.82 -17.50 2.18
C SER A 170 -10.37 -17.04 2.28
N TYR A 171 -9.96 -16.73 3.51
CA TYR A 171 -8.57 -16.52 3.85
C TYR A 171 -7.93 -17.83 4.30
N HIS A 172 -7.34 -18.56 3.36
CA HIS A 172 -6.65 -19.84 3.61
C HIS A 172 -7.50 -20.88 4.36
N GLY A 173 -8.82 -20.87 4.14
CA GLY A 173 -9.76 -21.78 4.82
C GLY A 173 -10.08 -21.43 6.28
N ARG A 174 -9.56 -20.32 6.82
CA ARG A 174 -9.75 -19.94 8.22
C ARG A 174 -11.03 -19.16 8.49
N PHE A 175 -11.38 -18.23 7.59
CA PHE A 175 -12.60 -17.43 7.64
C PHE A 175 -13.00 -16.97 6.24
N GLU A 176 -14.27 -16.60 6.07
CA GLU A 176 -14.82 -16.12 4.81
C GLU A 176 -14.32 -14.72 4.43
N THR A 177 -14.23 -14.45 3.13
CA THR A 177 -13.82 -13.13 2.59
C THR A 177 -14.66 -12.73 1.38
N LYS A 178 -16.00 -12.80 1.53
CA LYS A 178 -16.99 -12.60 0.44
C LYS A 178 -17.47 -11.14 0.34
N GLU A 179 -16.91 -10.23 1.12
CA GLU A 179 -17.36 -8.83 1.23
C GLU A 179 -17.40 -8.14 -0.14
N TYR A 180 -16.36 -8.32 -0.97
CA TYR A 180 -16.31 -7.76 -2.32
C TYR A 180 -17.44 -8.30 -3.22
N GLN A 181 -17.64 -9.61 -3.22
CA GLN A 181 -18.68 -10.28 -4.01
C GLN A 181 -20.08 -9.79 -3.60
N ASN A 182 -20.32 -9.71 -2.30
CA ASN A 182 -21.59 -9.25 -1.74
C ASN A 182 -21.85 -7.79 -2.11
N MET A 183 -20.83 -6.92 -2.06
CA MET A 183 -20.98 -5.51 -2.44
C MET A 183 -21.11 -5.33 -3.95
N LYS A 184 -20.41 -6.14 -4.75
CA LYS A 184 -20.54 -6.14 -6.22
C LYS A 184 -21.95 -6.52 -6.65
N ALA A 185 -22.51 -7.61 -6.09
CA ALA A 185 -23.87 -8.06 -6.40
C ALA A 185 -24.94 -7.01 -6.05
N LYS A 186 -24.68 -6.17 -5.05
CA LYS A 186 -25.58 -5.11 -4.60
C LYS A 186 -25.32 -3.74 -5.26
N ASN A 187 -24.36 -3.65 -6.18
CA ASN A 187 -23.86 -2.38 -6.74
C ASN A 187 -23.45 -1.34 -5.67
N LYS A 188 -22.82 -1.79 -4.57
CA LYS A 188 -22.46 -0.98 -3.39
C LYS A 188 -20.95 -0.87 -3.13
N ILE A 189 -20.12 -1.18 -4.13
CA ILE A 189 -18.65 -1.13 -3.98
C ILE A 189 -18.19 0.28 -3.58
N ASP A 190 -18.72 1.34 -4.22
CA ASP A 190 -18.35 2.72 -3.93
C ASP A 190 -18.58 3.08 -2.45
N LYS A 191 -19.77 2.79 -1.93
CA LYS A 191 -20.13 3.02 -0.52
C LYS A 191 -19.16 2.30 0.43
N PHE A 192 -18.86 1.05 0.13
CA PHE A 192 -18.00 0.22 0.98
C PHE A 192 -16.54 0.66 0.95
N VAL A 193 -16.04 1.08 -0.22
CA VAL A 193 -14.69 1.64 -0.34
C VAL A 193 -14.59 2.95 0.44
N THR A 194 -15.58 3.85 0.33
CA THR A 194 -15.61 5.09 1.12
C THR A 194 -15.51 4.80 2.62
N TYR A 195 -16.25 3.80 3.11
CA TYR A 195 -16.19 3.38 4.51
C TYR A 195 -14.77 2.94 4.92
N TYR A 196 -14.11 2.11 4.12
CA TYR A 196 -12.76 1.62 4.42
C TYR A 196 -11.70 2.72 4.50
N PHE A 197 -11.87 3.83 3.81
CA PHE A 197 -10.96 4.95 3.91
C PHE A 197 -11.15 5.76 5.20
N THR A 198 -12.28 5.63 5.89
CA THR A 198 -12.64 6.43 7.08
C THR A 198 -12.76 5.61 8.36
N HIS A 199 -12.80 4.28 8.27
CA HIS A 199 -12.98 3.39 9.42
C HIS A 199 -11.96 2.24 9.36
N SER A 200 -11.60 1.70 10.53
CA SER A 200 -10.66 0.59 10.68
C SER A 200 -11.32 -0.80 10.72
N ASP A 201 -12.65 -0.87 10.70
CA ASP A 201 -13.45 -2.10 10.77
C ASP A 201 -14.08 -2.45 9.41
N ILE A 202 -15.12 -3.30 9.44
CA ILE A 202 -15.90 -3.78 8.28
C ILE A 202 -17.38 -3.53 8.61
N PRO A 203 -18.14 -2.85 7.74
CA PRO A 203 -19.57 -2.62 7.96
C PRO A 203 -20.43 -3.87 7.80
#